data_AF-A0A498IZL7-F1
#
_entry.id   AF-A0A498IZL7-F1
#
_cell.length_a   1.000
_cell.length_b   1.000
_cell.length_c   1.000
_cell.angle_alpha   90.00
_cell.angle_beta   90.00
_cell.angle_gamma   90.00
#
_symmetry.space_group_name_H-M   'P 1'
#
loop_
_entity.id
_entity.type
_entity.pdbx_description
1 polymer ?
#
loop_
_entity_poly.entity_id
_entity_poly.type
_entity_poly.pdbx_seq_one_letter_code
_entity_poly.pdbx_strand_id
1 'polypeptide(L)'
;MLHGVRVPNSTVGGMGVVICDSNGSFIRVASFVFQKVFSPAQIKVLTIRVGLELVIEGGLQNIVFKSDSLQIVSALNDSFTDSSTVGPIIEDAKPYMEMIVEDSITHVRQDANSVVHRIARLSFKHPLKSLWLGAPRGGGGPTYNGMALDDAVPLPSKEEKEKEKEEEHHSP
;
A
#
# COMPACT_ATOMS: atom_id res chain seq x y z
N MET A 1 -8.49 1.11 -2.51
CA MET A 1 -8.18 1.48 -3.92
C MET A 1 -6.70 1.28 -4.17
N LEU A 2 -6.35 0.73 -5.34
CA LEU A 2 -5.00 0.25 -5.64
C LEU A 2 -4.59 0.73 -7.04
N HIS A 3 -3.36 1.24 -7.20
CA HIS A 3 -2.84 1.57 -8.52
C HIS A 3 -1.31 1.50 -8.61
N GLY A 4 -0.82 0.90 -9.68
CA GLY A 4 0.60 0.80 -10.02
C GLY A 4 0.92 1.49 -11.33
N VAL A 5 2.04 2.21 -11.39
CA VAL A 5 2.52 2.97 -12.55
C VAL A 5 3.95 2.57 -12.85
N ARG A 6 4.27 2.31 -14.12
CA ARG A 6 5.65 2.04 -14.55
C ARG A 6 6.22 3.26 -15.26
N VAL A 7 7.48 3.59 -15.00
CA VAL A 7 8.20 4.62 -15.75
C VAL A 7 8.51 4.09 -17.16
N PRO A 8 8.14 4.82 -18.24
CA PRO A 8 8.47 4.41 -19.60
C PRO A 8 9.97 4.23 -19.80
N ASN A 9 10.37 3.23 -20.60
CA ASN A 9 11.77 2.91 -20.90
C ASN A 9 12.67 2.67 -19.67
N SER A 10 12.05 2.27 -18.55
CA SER A 10 12.73 2.01 -17.29
C SER A 10 12.23 0.70 -16.68
N THR A 11 12.99 0.16 -15.73
CA THR A 11 12.61 -0.99 -14.90
C THR A 11 12.09 -0.55 -13.52
N VAL A 12 11.72 0.73 -13.38
CA VAL A 12 11.19 1.29 -12.14
C VAL A 12 9.67 1.40 -12.22
N GLY A 13 8.99 0.93 -11.17
CA GLY A 13 7.55 1.10 -10.98
C GLY A 13 7.23 1.74 -9.64
N GLY A 14 6.22 2.59 -9.61
CA GLY A 14 5.69 3.22 -8.41
C GLY A 14 4.29 2.68 -8.14
N MET A 15 3.90 2.60 -6.88
CA MET A 15 2.55 2.18 -6.50
C MET A 15 1.95 3.08 -5.45
N GLY A 16 0.62 3.10 -5.40
CA GLY A 16 -0.17 3.75 -4.39
C GLY A 16 -1.28 2.84 -3.89
N VAL A 17 -1.54 2.91 -2.59
CA VAL A 17 -2.65 2.25 -1.91
C VAL A 17 -3.35 3.28 -1.05
N VAL A 18 -4.67 3.31 -1.14
CA VAL A 18 -5.53 4.10 -0.26
C VAL A 18 -6.61 3.17 0.28
N ILE A 19 -6.71 3.10 1.60
CA ILE A 19 -7.75 2.38 2.33
C ILE A 19 -8.65 3.42 2.98
N CYS A 20 -9.95 3.28 2.79
CA CYS A 20 -10.97 4.19 3.32
C CYS A 20 -12.01 3.42 4.13
N ASP A 21 -12.69 4.12 5.03
CA ASP A 21 -13.91 3.62 5.67
C ASP A 21 -15.11 3.65 4.70
N SER A 22 -16.26 3.17 5.18
CA SER A 22 -17.52 3.18 4.43
C SER A 22 -18.05 4.57 4.10
N ASN A 23 -17.61 5.61 4.82
CA ASN A 23 -17.95 7.01 4.56
C ASN A 23 -17.00 7.66 3.54
N GLY A 24 -15.96 6.94 3.09
CA GLY A 24 -14.94 7.44 2.18
C GLY A 24 -13.79 8.18 2.87
N SER A 25 -13.74 8.20 4.20
CA SER A 25 -12.63 8.80 4.97
C SER A 25 -11.38 7.94 4.87
N PHE A 26 -10.21 8.54 4.66
CA PHE A 26 -8.97 7.80 4.54
C PHE A 26 -8.53 7.23 5.89
N ILE A 27 -8.33 5.92 5.94
CA ILE A 27 -7.82 5.18 7.10
C ILE A 27 -6.31 4.99 6.98
N ARG A 28 -5.84 4.55 5.81
CA ARG A 28 -4.42 4.25 5.56
C ARG A 28 -4.03 4.63 4.14
N VAL A 29 -2.84 5.20 3.99
CA VAL A 29 -2.23 5.49 2.69
C VAL A 29 -0.83 4.91 2.65
N ALA A 30 -0.46 4.30 1.54
CA ALA A 30 0.87 3.75 1.33
C ALA A 30 1.33 3.97 -0.11
N SER A 31 2.63 4.05 -0.30
CA SER A 31 3.25 4.21 -1.60
C SER A 31 4.66 3.64 -1.60
N PHE A 32 5.01 2.92 -2.65
CA PHE A 32 6.31 2.27 -2.75
C PHE A 32 6.88 2.46 -4.16
N VAL A 33 8.17 2.18 -4.28
CA VAL A 33 8.88 2.09 -5.55
C VAL A 33 9.51 0.71 -5.64
N PHE A 34 9.31 0.05 -6.76
CA PHE A 34 9.88 -1.25 -7.10
C PHE A 34 10.91 -1.07 -8.21
N GLN A 35 12.02 -1.78 -8.05
CA GLN A 35 13.00 -2.01 -9.11
C GLN A 35 12.64 -3.30 -9.86
N LYS A 36 13.22 -3.49 -11.05
CA LYS A 36 13.03 -4.70 -11.87
C LYS A 36 11.56 -4.96 -12.25
N VAL A 37 10.84 -3.89 -12.56
CA VAL A 37 9.48 -3.91 -13.11
C VAL A 37 9.56 -3.88 -14.64
N PHE A 38 9.23 -5.00 -15.28
CA PHE A 38 9.36 -5.20 -16.72
C PHE A 38 8.06 -5.01 -17.50
N SER A 39 6.90 -4.91 -16.81
CA SER A 39 5.62 -4.62 -17.45
C SER A 39 4.68 -3.80 -16.56
N PRO A 40 3.74 -3.03 -17.14
CA PRO A 40 2.68 -2.37 -16.37
C PRO A 40 1.81 -3.37 -15.59
N ALA A 41 1.53 -4.54 -16.16
CA ALA A 41 0.77 -5.59 -15.48
C ALA A 41 1.48 -6.04 -14.19
N GLN A 42 2.81 -6.18 -14.23
CA GLN A 42 3.61 -6.61 -13.07
C GLN A 42 3.46 -5.65 -11.90
N ILE A 43 3.61 -4.34 -12.11
CA ILE A 43 3.44 -3.36 -11.01
C ILE A 43 2.00 -3.33 -10.49
N LYS A 44 1.00 -3.57 -11.35
CA LYS A 44 -0.40 -3.62 -10.93
C LYS A 44 -0.68 -4.83 -10.02
N VAL A 45 -0.20 -6.03 -10.38
CA VAL A 45 -0.36 -7.22 -9.51
C VAL A 45 0.42 -7.03 -8.21
N LEU A 46 1.66 -6.52 -8.27
CA LEU A 46 2.45 -6.22 -7.06
C LEU A 46 1.74 -5.24 -6.13
N THR A 47 1.09 -4.21 -6.70
CA THR A 47 0.29 -3.24 -5.94
C THR A 47 -0.86 -3.92 -5.22
N ILE A 48 -1.54 -4.89 -5.85
CA ILE A 48 -2.62 -5.64 -5.22
C ILE A 48 -2.09 -6.50 -4.08
N ARG A 49 -1.01 -7.26 -4.32
CA ARG A 49 -0.42 -8.10 -3.28
C ARG A 49 0.01 -7.32 -2.04
N VAL A 50 0.66 -6.16 -2.24
CA VAL A 50 1.00 -5.25 -1.12
C VAL A 50 -0.26 -4.67 -0.49
N GLY A 51 -1.28 -4.32 -1.27
CA GLY A 51 -2.56 -3.86 -0.75
C GLY A 51 -3.23 -4.88 0.18
N LEU A 52 -3.15 -6.16 -0.16
CA LEU A 52 -3.66 -7.27 0.65
C LEU A 52 -2.87 -7.41 1.95
N GLU A 53 -1.54 -7.39 1.86
CA GLU A 53 -0.66 -7.41 3.03
C GLU A 53 -0.96 -6.27 4.00
N LEU A 54 -1.14 -5.05 3.50
CA LEU A 54 -1.50 -3.89 4.33
C LEU A 54 -2.87 -4.02 5.02
N VAL A 55 -3.82 -4.73 4.39
CA VAL A 55 -5.14 -5.01 4.98
C VAL A 55 -5.02 -6.04 6.09
N ILE A 56 -4.27 -7.12 5.86
CA ILE A 56 -4.03 -8.18 6.84
C ILE A 56 -3.23 -7.64 8.04
N GLU A 57 -2.14 -6.91 7.81
CA GLU A 57 -1.37 -6.22 8.86
C GLU A 57 -2.25 -5.31 9.72
N GLY A 58 -3.24 -4.68 9.09
CA GLY A 58 -4.18 -3.77 9.73
C GLY A 58 -5.31 -4.46 10.50
N GLY A 59 -5.43 -5.80 10.40
CA GLY A 59 -6.56 -6.55 10.95
C GLY A 59 -7.91 -6.13 10.34
N LEU A 60 -7.91 -5.60 9.12
CA LEU A 60 -9.12 -5.08 8.48
C LEU A 60 -9.91 -6.22 7.82
N GLN A 61 -11.23 -6.13 7.90
CA GLN A 61 -12.18 -7.09 7.32
C GLN A 61 -13.24 -6.36 6.49
N ASN A 62 -14.03 -7.11 5.72
CA ASN A 62 -15.13 -6.58 4.91
C ASN A 62 -14.64 -5.53 3.91
N ILE A 63 -13.57 -5.87 3.18
CA ILE A 63 -12.84 -4.95 2.30
C ILE A 63 -13.21 -5.15 0.83
N VAL A 64 -13.42 -4.03 0.13
CA VAL A 64 -13.56 -4.00 -1.33
C VAL A 64 -12.31 -3.42 -1.96
N PHE A 65 -11.50 -4.28 -2.58
CA PHE A 65 -10.36 -3.89 -3.40
C PHE A 65 -10.85 -3.35 -4.75
N LYS A 66 -10.27 -2.23 -5.17
CA LYS A 66 -10.61 -1.54 -6.43
C LYS A 66 -9.36 -1.41 -7.27
N SER A 67 -9.34 -2.08 -8.43
CA SER A 67 -8.25 -2.10 -9.39
C SER A 67 -8.73 -1.62 -10.76
N ASP A 68 -7.84 -1.04 -11.56
CA ASP A 68 -8.13 -0.54 -12.92
C ASP A 68 -7.75 -1.55 -14.02
N SER A 69 -7.42 -2.78 -13.66
CA SER A 69 -7.04 -3.83 -14.60
C SER A 69 -8.03 -4.97 -14.56
N LEU A 70 -8.98 -4.97 -15.50
CA LEU A 70 -9.99 -6.02 -15.61
C LEU A 70 -9.35 -7.42 -15.72
N GLN A 71 -8.28 -7.56 -16.50
CA GLN A 71 -7.58 -8.84 -16.66
C GLN A 71 -7.07 -9.40 -15.33
N ILE A 72 -6.47 -8.55 -14.49
CA ILE A 72 -5.94 -8.98 -13.18
C ILE A 72 -7.08 -9.28 -12.22
N VAL A 73 -8.14 -8.46 -12.22
CA VAL A 73 -9.34 -8.70 -11.40
C VAL A 73 -9.98 -10.03 -11.78
N SER A 74 -10.12 -10.32 -13.08
CA SER A 74 -10.65 -11.59 -13.55
C SER A 74 -9.77 -12.76 -13.13
N ALA A 75 -8.45 -12.68 -13.31
CA ALA A 75 -7.53 -13.76 -12.95
C ALA A 75 -7.47 -14.05 -11.45
N LEU A 76 -7.62 -13.02 -10.59
CA LEU A 76 -7.69 -13.21 -9.13
C LEU A 76 -9.00 -13.85 -8.67
N ASN A 77 -10.09 -13.62 -9.39
CA ASN A 77 -11.39 -14.24 -9.13
C ASN A 77 -11.55 -15.61 -9.81
N ASP A 78 -10.59 -16.03 -10.63
CA ASP A 78 -10.64 -17.30 -11.34
C ASP A 78 -9.99 -18.40 -10.49
N SER A 79 -10.61 -19.58 -10.47
CA SER A 79 -10.07 -20.77 -9.84
C SER A 79 -8.96 -21.43 -10.66
N PHE A 80 -8.86 -21.12 -11.96
CA PHE A 80 -7.78 -21.62 -12.80
C PHE A 80 -6.46 -20.87 -12.57
N THR A 81 -5.36 -21.59 -12.79
CA THR A 81 -4.00 -21.02 -12.72
C THR A 81 -3.76 -20.05 -13.87
N ASP A 82 -3.31 -18.85 -13.55
CA ASP A 82 -2.92 -17.86 -14.57
C ASP A 82 -1.57 -18.22 -15.20
N SER A 83 -1.55 -18.41 -16.53
CA SER A 83 -0.36 -18.79 -17.31
C SER A 83 0.37 -17.59 -17.92
N SER A 84 -0.03 -16.36 -17.60
CA SER A 84 0.61 -15.15 -18.09
C SER A 84 1.97 -14.92 -17.42
N THR A 85 2.72 -13.96 -17.96
CA THR A 85 4.02 -13.54 -17.39
C THR A 85 3.93 -13.03 -15.95
N VAL A 86 2.76 -12.60 -15.48
CA VAL A 86 2.52 -12.17 -14.10
C VAL A 86 1.75 -13.20 -13.29
N GLY A 87 1.38 -14.33 -13.88
CA GLY A 87 0.65 -15.43 -13.27
C GLY A 87 1.23 -15.87 -11.93
N PRO A 88 2.55 -16.10 -11.79
CA PRO A 88 3.14 -16.44 -10.50
C PRO A 88 2.85 -15.43 -9.38
N ILE A 89 2.79 -14.13 -9.70
CA ILE A 89 2.48 -13.07 -8.71
C ILE A 89 0.98 -13.08 -8.37
N ILE A 90 0.12 -13.46 -9.32
CA ILE A 90 -1.33 -13.62 -9.11
C ILE A 90 -1.59 -14.81 -8.21
N GLU A 91 -0.98 -15.96 -8.48
CA GLU A 91 -1.10 -17.17 -7.66
C GLU A 91 -0.55 -16.94 -6.24
N ASP A 92 0.54 -16.18 -6.10
CA ASP A 92 1.02 -15.74 -4.78
C ASP A 92 0.01 -14.85 -4.04
N ALA A 93 -0.83 -14.08 -4.75
CA ALA A 93 -1.78 -13.15 -4.15
C ALA A 93 -3.11 -13.82 -3.72
N LYS A 94 -3.52 -14.91 -4.39
CA LYS A 94 -4.78 -15.62 -4.09
C LYS A 94 -4.91 -16.06 -2.63
N PRO A 95 -3.90 -16.69 -1.98
CA PRO A 95 -3.98 -17.07 -0.57
C PRO A 95 -4.23 -15.89 0.38
N TYR A 96 -3.73 -14.69 0.05
CA TYR A 96 -3.98 -13.50 0.88
C TYR A 96 -5.45 -13.04 0.80
N MET A 97 -6.11 -13.21 -0.34
CA MET A 97 -7.54 -12.93 -0.47
C MET A 97 -8.33 -13.86 0.45
N GLU A 98 -8.00 -15.17 0.46
CA GLU A 98 -8.65 -16.17 1.32
C GLU A 98 -8.47 -15.93 2.82
N MET A 99 -7.43 -15.19 3.23
CA MET A 99 -7.19 -14.83 4.63
C MET A 99 -8.09 -13.68 5.14
N ILE A 100 -8.69 -12.90 4.24
CA ILE A 100 -9.47 -11.72 4.59
C ILE A 100 -10.94 -12.10 4.63
N VAL A 101 -11.59 -11.87 5.78
CA VAL A 101 -13.02 -12.14 5.93
C VAL A 101 -13.83 -11.16 5.09
N GLU A 102 -14.75 -11.69 4.28
CA GLU A 102 -15.65 -10.94 3.38
C GLU A 102 -14.90 -9.96 2.46
N ASP A 103 -13.86 -10.43 1.78
CA ASP A 103 -13.17 -9.63 0.79
C ASP A 103 -13.85 -9.70 -0.59
N SER A 104 -13.56 -8.70 -1.42
CA SER A 104 -13.86 -8.76 -2.85
C SER A 104 -12.91 -7.87 -3.63
N ILE A 105 -12.63 -8.24 -4.88
CA ILE A 105 -11.89 -7.39 -5.81
C ILE A 105 -12.76 -7.02 -7.01
N THR A 106 -12.83 -5.72 -7.29
CA THR A 106 -13.68 -5.15 -8.34
C THR A 106 -12.87 -4.28 -9.29
N HIS A 107 -13.28 -4.30 -10.56
CA HIS A 107 -12.73 -3.42 -11.57
C HIS A 107 -13.40 -2.03 -11.51
N VAL A 108 -12.59 -0.98 -11.54
CA VAL A 108 -13.04 0.41 -11.63
C VAL A 108 -12.34 1.12 -12.79
N ARG A 109 -12.98 2.15 -13.35
CA ARG A 109 -12.33 3.01 -14.34
C ARG A 109 -11.10 3.67 -13.75
N GLN A 110 -10.03 3.79 -14.54
CA GLN A 110 -8.78 4.43 -14.12
C GLN A 110 -8.99 5.86 -13.58
N ASP A 111 -9.89 6.63 -14.18
CA ASP A 111 -10.22 8.00 -13.75
C ASP A 111 -10.75 8.07 -12.31
N ALA A 112 -11.44 7.02 -11.85
CA ALA A 112 -11.95 6.91 -10.49
C ALA A 112 -10.83 6.70 -9.45
N ASN A 113 -9.62 6.33 -9.89
CA ASN A 113 -8.44 6.11 -9.05
C ASN A 113 -7.41 7.26 -9.17
N SER A 114 -7.82 8.46 -9.59
CA SER A 114 -6.91 9.60 -9.81
C SER A 114 -6.06 9.99 -8.58
N VAL A 115 -6.61 9.88 -7.37
CA VAL A 115 -5.89 10.11 -6.10
C VAL A 115 -4.77 9.09 -5.93
N VAL A 116 -5.07 7.80 -6.08
CA VAL A 116 -4.11 6.72 -5.94
C VAL A 116 -3.03 6.81 -7.03
N HIS A 117 -3.42 7.21 -8.24
CA HIS A 117 -2.48 7.47 -9.32
C HIS A 117 -1.48 8.58 -8.98
N ARG A 118 -1.94 9.68 -8.36
CA ARG A 118 -1.05 10.76 -7.89
C ARG A 118 -0.09 10.24 -6.83
N ILE A 119 -0.57 9.46 -5.87
CA ILE A 119 0.25 8.85 -4.82
C ILE A 119 1.34 7.95 -5.43
N ALA A 120 0.97 7.10 -6.39
CA ALA A 120 1.91 6.22 -7.08
C ALA A 120 3.00 7.00 -7.86
N ARG A 121 2.67 8.18 -8.39
CA ARG A 121 3.67 9.05 -9.05
C ARG A 121 4.53 9.82 -8.05
N LEU A 122 3.96 10.21 -6.91
CA LEU A 122 4.70 10.90 -5.86
C LEU A 122 5.74 9.98 -5.21
N SER A 123 5.50 8.67 -5.17
CA SER A 123 6.44 7.71 -4.56
C SER A 123 7.85 7.75 -5.17
N PHE A 124 7.98 8.13 -6.46
CA PHE A 124 9.28 8.28 -7.12
C PHE A 124 10.15 9.40 -6.54
N LYS A 125 9.54 10.41 -5.92
CA LYS A 125 10.24 11.54 -5.29
C LYS A 125 10.19 11.47 -3.77
N HIS A 126 9.05 11.03 -3.23
CA HIS A 126 8.72 11.04 -1.82
C HIS A 126 8.03 9.71 -1.46
N PRO A 127 8.78 8.60 -1.31
CA PRO A 127 8.19 7.33 -0.96
C PRO A 127 7.60 7.37 0.45
N LEU A 128 6.28 7.22 0.54
CA LEU A 128 5.53 7.08 1.79
C LEU A 128 5.31 5.60 2.09
N LYS A 129 6.17 4.96 2.89
CA LYS A 129 6.07 3.51 3.20
C LYS A 129 4.65 3.10 3.58
N SER A 130 4.13 3.59 4.71
CA SER A 130 2.69 3.56 5.01
C SER A 130 2.39 4.56 6.13
N LEU A 131 1.20 5.13 6.13
CA LEU A 131 0.72 6.07 7.14
C LEU A 131 -0.74 5.76 7.49
N TRP A 132 -1.00 5.64 8.79
CA TRP A 132 -2.36 5.58 9.34
C TRP A 132 -2.85 7.01 9.59
N LEU A 133 -4.02 7.34 9.04
CA LEU A 133 -4.60 8.68 9.10
C LEU A 133 -5.75 8.79 10.12
N GLY A 134 -6.19 7.67 10.68
CA GLY A 134 -7.15 7.59 11.77
C GLY A 134 -7.14 6.22 12.43
N ALA A 135 -7.51 6.15 13.71
CA ALA A 135 -7.60 4.90 14.45
C ALA A 135 -8.66 3.97 13.82
N PRO A 136 -8.44 2.65 13.74
CA PRO A 136 -9.49 1.69 13.44
C PRO A 136 -10.55 1.82 14.53
N ARG A 137 -11.68 2.48 14.24
CA ARG A 137 -12.79 2.58 15.18
C ARG A 137 -13.53 1.24 15.19
N GLY A 138 -12.99 0.29 15.95
CA GLY A 138 -13.54 -1.05 16.11
C GLY A 138 -12.65 -1.94 16.97
N GLY A 139 -12.64 -1.70 18.29
CA GLY A 139 -12.24 -2.67 19.31
C GLY A 139 -10.77 -3.11 19.30
N GLY A 140 -9.89 -2.30 19.90
CA GLY A 140 -8.47 -2.61 20.11
C GLY A 140 -7.58 -1.82 19.14
N GLY A 141 -6.93 -0.77 19.66
CA GLY A 141 -6.00 0.02 18.87
C GLY A 141 -4.85 -0.84 18.31
N PRO A 142 -4.18 -0.39 17.23
CA PRO A 142 -3.03 -1.10 16.69
C PRO A 142 -1.96 -1.20 17.79
N THR A 143 -1.55 -2.43 18.10
CA THR A 143 -0.46 -2.70 19.03
C THR A 143 0.80 -3.07 18.26
N TYR A 144 1.94 -2.53 18.68
CA TYR A 144 3.25 -2.98 18.22
C TYR A 144 3.94 -3.68 19.39
N ASN A 145 4.34 -4.95 19.23
CA ASN A 145 4.84 -5.79 20.34
C ASN A 145 3.91 -5.81 21.59
N GLY A 146 2.59 -5.68 21.40
CA GLY A 146 1.62 -5.69 22.49
C GLY A 146 1.46 -4.37 23.27
N MET A 147 2.05 -3.26 22.82
CA MET A 147 1.86 -1.92 23.41
C MET A 147 0.94 -1.05 22.55
N ALA A 148 0.02 -0.31 23.19
CA ALA A 148 -0.86 0.66 22.55
C ALA A 148 -0.04 1.81 21.94
N LEU A 149 -0.34 2.17 20.69
CA LEU A 149 0.42 3.18 19.95
C LEU A 149 0.25 4.61 20.50
N ASP A 150 -0.78 4.84 21.31
CA ASP A 150 -1.12 6.16 21.88
C ASP A 150 -0.09 6.63 22.94
N ASP A 151 0.76 5.71 23.43
CA ASP A 151 1.83 5.98 24.40
C ASP A 151 3.23 6.10 23.76
N ALA A 152 3.35 5.95 22.44
CA ALA A 152 4.65 6.00 21.76
C ALA A 152 5.15 7.45 21.65
N VAL A 153 6.09 7.81 22.54
CA VAL A 153 6.85 9.07 22.45
C VAL A 153 7.54 9.13 21.08
N PRO A 154 7.35 10.20 20.27
CA PRO A 154 8.02 10.34 18.99
C PRO A 154 9.53 10.28 19.18
N LEU A 155 10.21 9.37 18.46
CA LEU A 155 11.66 9.38 18.42
C LEU A 155 12.11 10.62 17.64
N PRO A 156 13.05 11.41 18.18
CA PRO A 156 13.51 12.62 17.52
C PRO A 156 14.07 12.28 16.14
N SER A 157 13.68 13.10 15.16
CA SER A 157 14.13 12.95 13.78
C SER A 157 15.65 13.12 13.72
N LYS A 158 16.32 12.46 12.76
CA LYS A 158 17.80 12.53 12.65
C LYS A 158 18.33 13.96 12.52
N GLU A 159 17.49 14.90 12.07
CA GLU A 159 17.81 16.33 11.97
C GLU A 159 17.90 17.03 13.34
N GLU A 160 17.23 16.53 14.39
CA GLU A 160 17.35 17.09 15.76
C GLU A 160 18.65 16.66 16.44
N LYS A 161 19.20 15.48 16.11
CA LYS A 161 20.50 15.01 16.64
C LYS A 161 21.70 15.74 16.06
N GLU A 162 21.58 16.32 14.87
CA GLU A 162 22.64 17.14 14.27
C GLU A 162 22.64 18.56 14.84
N LYS A 163 21.48 19.12 15.19
CA LYS A 163 21.40 20.43 15.87
C LYS A 163 21.95 20.42 17.30
N GLU A 164 21.69 19.36 18.08
CA GLU A 164 22.27 19.23 19.43
C GLU A 164 23.80 19.11 19.41
N LYS A 165 24.37 18.52 18.35
CA LYS A 165 25.83 18.39 18.21
C LYS A 165 26.53 19.68 17.78
N GLU A 166 25.84 20.57 17.08
CA GLU A 166 26.39 21.89 16.72
C GLU A 166 26.30 22.89 17.88
N GLU A 167 25.31 22.79 18.77
CA GLU A 167 25.22 23.65 19.96
C GLU A 167 26.24 23.30 21.06
N GLU A 168 26.73 22.05 21.16
CA GLU A 168 27.78 21.67 22.12
C GLU A 168 29.19 22.18 21.76
N HIS A 169 29.42 22.59 20.51
CA HIS A 169 30.73 23.09 20.05
C HIS A 169 30.83 24.62 19.91
N HIS A 170 29.82 25.36 20.35
CA HIS A 170 29.87 26.82 20.47
C HIS A 170 29.42 27.30 21.85
N SER A 171 30.27 27.05 22.84
CA SER A 171 30.42 27.98 23.96
C SER A 171 31.91 28.13 24.30
N PRO A 172 32.38 29.36 24.54
CA PRO A 172 33.80 29.74 24.58
C PRO A 172 34.56 29.25 25.83
#